data_AF-A0A2Z6RW10-F1
#
_entry.id   AF-A0A2Z6RW10-F1
#
_cell.length_a   1.000
_cell.length_b   1.000
_cell.length_c   1.000
_cell.angle_alpha   90.00
_cell.angle_beta   90.00
_cell.angle_gamma   90.00
#
_symmetry.space_group_name_H-M   'P 1'
#
loop_
_entity.id
_entity.type
_entity.pdbx_description
1 polymer ?
#
loop_
_entity_poly.entity_id
_entity_poly.type
_entity_poly.pdbx_seq_one_letter_code
_entity_poly.pdbx_strand_id
1 'polypeptide(L)'
;MSDIRNDVLYAVLNKSYALIDNDTGRDTHKTYEFRKQIILDDKSLTENEKFEAIKIITKTYDLNKLIFDEGAKRICENCNQECLATLFCEHCVRNYLKESFSNWTSGNDVIDNLIRECQMKVITPEMIPEWIPYNNLRNIEYLTKGGFSEIYEATWIDGYFIEWDSKKQRLVRFGSHEVVLKRLENVENANQSWLEEVSILKCLKFN
;
A
#
# COMPACT_ATOMS: atom_id res chain seq x y z
N MET A 1 17.32 -8.14 16.96
CA MET A 1 16.97 -8.22 15.53
C MET A 1 18.29 -8.23 14.78
N SER A 2 18.49 -9.14 13.83
CA SER A 2 19.68 -9.07 12.97
C SER A 2 19.53 -7.88 12.03
N ASP A 3 20.55 -7.04 11.91
CA ASP A 3 20.55 -5.98 10.90
C ASP A 3 20.52 -6.61 9.51
N ILE A 4 19.49 -6.26 8.73
CA ILE A 4 19.32 -6.70 7.34
C ILE A 4 20.28 -5.90 6.47
N ARG A 5 21.13 -6.57 5.69
CA ARG A 5 22.02 -5.90 4.74
C ARG A 5 21.25 -5.56 3.46
N ASN A 6 20.65 -4.38 3.44
CA ASN A 6 19.81 -3.93 2.34
C ASN A 6 20.53 -3.93 0.99
N ASP A 7 21.83 -3.59 0.96
CA ASP A 7 22.65 -3.62 -0.26
C ASP A 7 22.72 -5.03 -0.87
N VAL A 8 22.99 -6.06 -0.05
CA VAL A 8 23.04 -7.45 -0.49
C VAL A 8 21.64 -7.93 -0.90
N LEU A 9 20.63 -7.59 -0.12
CA LEU A 9 19.23 -7.93 -0.39
C LEU A 9 18.78 -7.41 -1.77
N TYR A 10 18.99 -6.12 -2.03
CA TYR A 10 18.60 -5.49 -3.30
C TYR A 10 19.43 -6.01 -4.47
N ALA A 11 20.70 -6.35 -4.27
CA ALA A 11 21.52 -6.97 -5.30
C ALA A 11 20.93 -8.31 -5.76
N VAL A 12 20.51 -9.17 -4.81
CA VAL A 12 19.89 -10.47 -5.14
C VAL A 12 18.52 -10.27 -5.78
N LEU A 13 17.70 -9.33 -5.28
CA LEU A 13 16.39 -9.03 -5.88
C LEU A 13 16.52 -8.56 -7.33
N ASN A 14 17.45 -7.63 -7.62
CA ASN A 14 17.72 -7.14 -8.97
C ASN A 14 18.25 -8.25 -9.89
N LYS A 15 19.16 -9.08 -9.39
CA LYS A 15 19.66 -10.25 -10.11
C LYS A 15 18.53 -11.23 -10.45
N SER A 16 17.64 -11.52 -9.49
CA SER A 16 16.50 -12.41 -9.72
C SER A 16 15.57 -11.88 -10.82
N TYR A 17 15.41 -10.56 -10.90
CA TYR A 17 14.58 -9.90 -11.90
C TYR A 17 15.24 -9.91 -13.29
N ALA A 18 16.55 -9.65 -13.36
CA ALA A 18 17.31 -9.66 -14.62
C ALA A 18 17.39 -11.04 -15.28
N LEU A 19 17.20 -12.12 -14.52
CA LEU A 19 17.22 -13.50 -15.02
C LEU A 19 15.87 -13.99 -15.56
N ILE A 20 14.82 -13.15 -15.51
CA ILE A 20 13.52 -13.48 -16.10
C ILE A 20 13.65 -13.41 -17.62
N ASP A 21 13.44 -14.53 -18.31
CA ASP A 21 13.32 -14.55 -19.77
C ASP A 21 11.94 -14.11 -20.24
N ASN A 22 11.82 -13.79 -21.54
CA ASN A 22 10.57 -13.28 -22.13
C ASN A 22 9.40 -14.27 -22.07
N ASP A 23 9.67 -15.58 -21.96
CA ASP A 23 8.62 -16.62 -21.92
C ASP A 23 8.10 -16.82 -20.49
N THR A 24 8.98 -16.76 -19.48
CA THR A 24 8.64 -16.80 -18.05
C THR A 24 7.93 -15.51 -17.63
N GLY A 25 8.33 -14.36 -18.20
CA GLY A 25 7.77 -13.05 -17.89
C GLY A 25 6.29 -12.85 -18.25
N ARG A 26 5.69 -13.75 -19.07
CA ARG A 26 4.25 -13.71 -19.40
C ARG A 26 3.36 -14.34 -18.35
N ASP A 27 3.92 -15.20 -17.49
CA ASP A 27 3.19 -15.90 -16.44
C ASP A 27 3.66 -15.40 -15.06
N THR A 28 2.79 -14.65 -14.39
CA THR A 28 3.10 -13.98 -13.12
C THR A 28 3.40 -15.00 -12.01
N HIS A 29 2.76 -16.17 -12.02
CA HIS A 29 3.01 -17.22 -11.04
C HIS A 29 4.35 -17.92 -11.29
N LYS A 30 4.66 -18.29 -12.53
CA LYS A 30 5.97 -18.87 -12.87
C LYS A 30 7.11 -17.91 -12.57
N THR A 31 6.93 -16.63 -12.89
CA THR A 31 7.91 -15.58 -12.55
C THR A 31 8.12 -15.50 -11.04
N TYR A 32 7.05 -15.52 -10.24
CA TYR A 32 7.14 -15.49 -8.79
C TYR A 32 7.91 -16.70 -8.23
N GLU A 33 7.53 -17.92 -8.61
CA GLU A 33 8.19 -19.14 -8.12
C GLU A 33 9.66 -19.22 -8.54
N PHE A 34 9.98 -18.81 -9.78
CA PHE A 34 11.36 -18.74 -10.26
C PHE A 34 12.22 -17.79 -9.42
N ARG A 35 11.74 -16.57 -9.18
CA ARG A 35 12.44 -15.59 -8.34
C ARG A 35 12.59 -16.06 -6.90
N LYS A 36 11.54 -16.68 -6.34
CA LYS A 36 11.56 -17.25 -4.99
C LYS A 36 12.63 -18.33 -4.86
N GLN A 37 12.77 -19.21 -5.85
CA GLN A 37 13.80 -20.24 -5.87
C GLN A 37 15.22 -19.64 -5.90
N ILE A 38 15.46 -18.63 -6.74
CA ILE A 38 16.74 -17.90 -6.77
C ILE A 38 17.10 -17.34 -5.40
N ILE A 39 16.14 -16.72 -4.71
CA ILE A 39 16.35 -16.14 -3.38
C ILE A 39 16.68 -17.24 -2.35
N LEU A 40 15.95 -18.36 -2.37
CA LEU A 40 16.16 -19.47 -1.44
C LEU A 40 17.55 -20.12 -1.61
N ASP A 41 18.01 -20.24 -2.86
CA ASP A 41 19.29 -20.86 -3.22
C ASP A 41 20.49 -19.92 -3.05
N ASP A 42 20.26 -18.61 -2.88
CA ASP A 42 21.34 -17.65 -2.74
C ASP A 42 22.05 -17.78 -1.39
N LYS A 43 23.33 -18.15 -1.45
CA LYS A 43 24.19 -18.40 -0.28
C LYS A 43 24.67 -17.12 0.40
N SER A 44 24.52 -15.96 -0.24
CA SER A 44 24.93 -14.67 0.33
C SER A 44 23.92 -14.12 1.34
N LEU A 45 22.67 -14.57 1.25
CA LEU A 45 21.58 -14.18 2.15
C LEU A 45 21.52 -15.10 3.38
N THR A 46 21.36 -14.48 4.54
CA THR A 46 20.92 -15.15 5.76
C THR A 46 19.45 -15.56 5.64
N GLU A 47 18.98 -16.45 6.50
CA GLU A 47 17.56 -16.88 6.51
C GLU A 47 16.59 -15.71 6.76
N ASN A 48 16.97 -14.74 7.59
CA ASN A 48 16.16 -13.53 7.80
C ASN A 48 16.13 -12.65 6.54
N GLU A 49 17.25 -12.49 5.85
CA GLU A 49 17.29 -11.73 4.59
C GLU A 49 16.51 -12.43 3.48
N LYS A 50 16.55 -13.77 3.40
CA LYS A 50 15.71 -14.54 2.47
C LYS A 50 14.23 -14.33 2.77
N PHE A 51 13.83 -14.40 4.04
CA PHE A 51 12.46 -14.15 4.46
C PHE A 51 11.97 -12.77 4.00
N GLU A 52 12.77 -11.72 4.23
CA GLU A 52 12.42 -10.36 3.81
C GLU A 52 12.42 -10.19 2.28
N ALA A 53 13.37 -10.77 1.56
CA ALA A 53 13.37 -10.78 0.09
C ALA A 53 12.12 -11.46 -0.49
N ILE A 54 11.75 -12.62 0.08
CA ILE A 54 10.52 -13.33 -0.31
C ILE A 54 9.31 -12.46 -0.02
N LYS A 55 9.21 -11.87 1.18
CA LYS A 55 8.12 -10.96 1.53
C LYS A 55 7.97 -9.82 0.52
N ILE A 56 9.08 -9.21 0.08
CA ILE A 56 9.08 -8.15 -0.94
C ILE A 56 8.52 -8.65 -2.27
N ILE A 57 8.99 -9.79 -2.80
CA ILE A 57 8.48 -10.30 -4.08
C ILE A 57 7.03 -10.80 -3.98
N THR A 58 6.62 -11.33 -2.82
CA THR A 58 5.25 -11.75 -2.57
C THR A 58 4.30 -10.55 -2.51
N LYS A 59 4.72 -9.38 -1.98
CA LYS A 59 3.91 -8.15 -2.05
C LYS A 59 3.55 -7.79 -3.50
N THR A 60 4.53 -7.83 -4.41
CA THR A 60 4.28 -7.58 -5.84
C THR A 60 3.41 -8.65 -6.47
N TYR A 61 3.62 -9.92 -6.12
CA TYR A 61 2.82 -11.03 -6.62
C TYR A 61 1.35 -10.93 -6.17
N ASP A 62 1.12 -10.68 -4.88
CA ASP A 62 -0.22 -10.46 -4.33
C ASP A 62 -0.93 -9.27 -4.98
N LEU A 63 -0.21 -8.16 -5.19
CA LEU A 63 -0.76 -7.00 -5.89
C LEU A 63 -1.24 -7.36 -7.30
N ASN A 64 -0.44 -8.11 -8.07
CA ASN A 64 -0.85 -8.55 -9.41
C ASN A 64 -2.09 -9.44 -9.36
N LYS A 65 -2.14 -10.42 -8.45
CA LYS A 65 -3.32 -11.29 -8.28
C LYS A 65 -4.58 -10.49 -7.99
N LEU A 66 -4.48 -9.49 -7.11
CA LEU A 66 -5.61 -8.65 -6.72
C LEU A 66 -6.05 -7.69 -7.83
N ILE A 67 -5.11 -7.17 -8.65
CA ILE A 67 -5.43 -6.29 -9.78
C ILE A 67 -6.14 -7.08 -10.89
N PHE A 68 -5.65 -8.27 -11.23
CA PHE A 68 -6.18 -9.07 -12.33
C PHE A 68 -7.29 -10.04 -11.90
N ASP A 69 -7.59 -10.13 -10.59
CA ASP A 69 -8.48 -11.14 -10.00
C ASP A 69 -8.12 -12.58 -10.42
N GLU A 70 -6.81 -12.84 -10.55
CA GLU A 70 -6.26 -14.08 -11.10
C GLU A 70 -5.35 -14.81 -10.10
N GLY A 71 -5.27 -16.13 -10.27
CA GLY A 71 -4.40 -17.02 -9.49
C GLY A 71 -5.12 -17.80 -8.39
N ALA A 72 -4.37 -18.62 -7.67
CA ALA A 72 -4.92 -19.53 -6.68
C ALA A 72 -5.48 -18.78 -5.46
N LYS A 73 -6.73 -19.03 -5.11
CA LYS A 73 -7.35 -18.54 -3.87
C LYS A 73 -6.98 -19.46 -2.70
N ARG A 74 -7.00 -18.91 -1.49
CA ARG A 74 -6.84 -19.67 -0.23
C ARG A 74 -7.95 -19.28 0.74
N ILE A 75 -8.30 -20.19 1.65
CA ILE A 75 -9.22 -19.89 2.75
C ILE A 75 -8.45 -19.13 3.83
N CYS A 76 -8.95 -17.95 4.20
CA CYS A 76 -8.40 -17.19 5.32
C CYS A 76 -8.83 -17.82 6.65
N GLU A 77 -7.87 -18.11 7.51
CA GLU A 77 -8.12 -18.70 8.84
C GLU A 77 -8.89 -17.77 9.80
N ASN A 78 -8.84 -16.46 9.57
CA ASN A 78 -9.48 -15.48 10.47
C ASN A 78 -10.95 -15.21 10.13
N CYS A 79 -11.32 -15.26 8.85
CA CYS A 79 -12.68 -14.93 8.40
C CYS A 79 -13.38 -16.04 7.59
N ASN A 80 -12.70 -17.16 7.32
CA ASN A 80 -13.17 -18.30 6.54
C ASN A 80 -13.65 -17.96 5.12
N GLN A 81 -13.17 -16.84 4.56
CA GLN A 81 -13.45 -16.46 3.16
C GLN A 81 -12.28 -16.83 2.26
N GLU A 82 -12.58 -17.15 1.00
CA GLU A 82 -11.57 -17.24 -0.04
C GLU A 82 -10.94 -15.87 -0.27
N CYS A 83 -9.61 -15.81 -0.28
CA CYS A 83 -8.85 -14.60 -0.54
C CYS A 83 -7.69 -14.88 -1.50
N LEU A 84 -7.30 -13.87 -2.27
CA LEU A 84 -6.22 -13.97 -3.24
C LEU A 84 -4.85 -13.68 -2.62
N ALA A 85 -4.75 -12.71 -1.71
CA ALA A 85 -3.46 -12.32 -1.17
C ALA A 85 -2.84 -13.42 -0.28
N THR A 86 -1.53 -13.60 -0.41
CA THR A 86 -0.74 -14.57 0.34
C THR A 86 -0.38 -13.99 1.71
N LEU A 87 0.08 -12.74 1.76
CA LEU A 87 0.61 -12.11 2.98
C LEU A 87 -0.48 -11.60 3.94
N PHE A 88 -1.67 -11.30 3.42
CA PHE A 88 -2.80 -10.78 4.19
C PHE A 88 -4.11 -11.27 3.59
N CYS A 89 -5.23 -10.89 4.20
CA CYS A 89 -6.56 -11.15 3.66
C CYS A 89 -7.25 -9.81 3.39
N GLU A 90 -7.55 -9.53 2.13
CA GLU A 90 -8.24 -8.33 1.68
C GLU A 90 -9.60 -8.14 2.35
N HIS A 91 -10.30 -9.23 2.68
CA HIS A 91 -11.56 -9.18 3.43
C HIS A 91 -11.36 -8.77 4.89
N CYS A 92 -10.35 -9.32 5.57
CA CYS A 92 -10.03 -8.94 6.95
C CYS A 92 -9.65 -7.47 7.04
N VAL A 93 -8.81 -6.99 6.11
CA VAL A 93 -8.43 -5.58 6.02
C VAL A 93 -9.68 -4.70 5.84
N ARG A 94 -10.55 -5.00 4.87
CA ARG A 94 -11.79 -4.23 4.65
C ARG A 94 -12.73 -4.26 5.86
N ASN A 95 -12.83 -5.38 6.57
CA ASN A 95 -13.65 -5.46 7.79
C ASN A 95 -13.08 -4.61 8.93
N TYR A 96 -11.76 -4.65 9.14
CA TYR A 96 -11.09 -3.76 10.09
C TYR A 96 -11.33 -2.27 9.78
N LEU A 97 -11.30 -1.91 8.49
CA LEU A 97 -11.56 -0.54 8.06
C LEU A 97 -13.01 -0.12 8.35
N LYS A 98 -13.99 -0.99 8.08
CA LYS A 98 -15.42 -0.72 8.39
C LYS A 98 -15.65 -0.41 9.85
N GLU A 99 -15.00 -1.14 10.75
CA GLU A 99 -15.09 -0.90 12.20
C GLU A 99 -14.53 0.46 12.60
N SER A 100 -13.61 1.01 11.80
CA SER A 100 -12.97 2.31 12.04
C SER A 100 -13.64 3.48 11.32
N PHE A 101 -14.74 3.27 10.58
CA PHE A 101 -15.38 4.33 9.79
C PHE A 101 -15.82 5.55 10.61
N SER A 102 -16.25 5.36 11.86
CA SER A 102 -16.61 6.47 12.74
C SER A 102 -15.41 7.30 13.20
N ASN A 103 -14.20 6.75 13.14
CA ASN A 103 -12.98 7.40 13.61
C ASN A 103 -12.34 8.28 12.53
N TRP A 104 -12.76 8.10 11.28
CA TRP A 104 -12.21 8.77 10.10
C TRP A 104 -13.18 9.81 9.55
N THR A 105 -13.52 10.78 10.39
CA THR A 105 -14.34 11.92 9.98
C THR A 105 -13.51 13.18 9.82
N SER A 106 -13.68 13.80 8.66
CA SER A 106 -13.19 15.14 8.35
C SER A 106 -14.14 16.25 8.83
N GLY A 107 -15.33 15.88 9.30
CA GLY A 107 -16.46 16.80 9.50
C GLY A 107 -17.16 17.19 8.19
N ASN A 108 -16.78 16.59 7.05
CA ASN A 108 -17.43 16.78 5.76
C ASN A 108 -17.94 15.43 5.22
N ASP A 109 -19.27 15.27 5.18
CA ASP A 109 -19.90 14.02 4.77
C ASP A 109 -19.52 13.57 3.35
N VAL A 110 -19.26 14.50 2.44
CA VAL A 110 -18.89 14.17 1.05
C VAL A 110 -17.50 13.54 1.01
N ILE A 111 -16.53 14.13 1.74
CA ILE A 111 -15.18 13.58 1.87
C ILE A 111 -15.23 12.24 2.59
N ASP A 112 -15.96 12.15 3.70
CA ASP A 112 -16.04 10.94 4.51
C ASP A 112 -16.70 9.78 3.75
N ASN A 113 -17.71 10.07 2.91
CA ASN A 113 -18.29 9.08 2.01
C ASN A 113 -17.27 8.60 0.96
N LEU A 114 -16.53 9.52 0.34
CA LEU A 114 -15.51 9.18 -0.66
C LEU A 114 -14.40 8.29 -0.07
N ILE A 115 -13.91 8.63 1.12
CA ILE A 115 -12.89 7.86 1.83
C ILE A 115 -13.40 6.43 2.11
N ARG A 116 -14.63 6.30 2.65
CA ARG A 116 -15.26 4.99 2.92
C ARG A 116 -15.43 4.16 1.66
N GLU A 117 -15.90 4.76 0.56
CA GLU A 117 -16.03 4.06 -0.73
C GLU A 117 -14.70 3.50 -1.22
N CYS A 118 -13.59 4.24 -1.02
CA CYS A 118 -12.29 3.77 -1.42
C CYS A 118 -11.68 2.71 -0.52
N GLN A 119 -11.87 2.82 0.78
CA GLN A 119 -11.46 1.77 1.73
C GLN A 119 -12.14 0.45 1.43
N MET A 120 -13.37 0.47 0.91
CA MET A 120 -14.08 -0.74 0.49
C MET A 120 -13.52 -1.39 -0.78
N LYS A 121 -12.78 -0.65 -1.59
CA LYS A 121 -12.17 -1.11 -2.85
C LYS A 121 -10.67 -1.36 -2.73
N VAL A 122 -10.07 -1.05 -1.58
CA VAL A 122 -8.63 -1.18 -1.39
C VAL A 122 -8.19 -2.62 -1.62
N ILE A 123 -7.05 -2.75 -2.30
CA ILE A 123 -6.43 -4.04 -2.61
C ILE A 123 -5.23 -4.31 -1.71
N THR A 124 -4.47 -3.31 -1.27
CA THR A 124 -3.30 -3.48 -0.39
C THR A 124 -3.30 -2.46 0.76
N PRO A 125 -2.76 -2.80 1.95
CA PRO A 125 -2.63 -1.87 3.07
C PRO A 125 -2.02 -0.51 2.72
N GLU A 126 -1.00 -0.49 1.86
CA GLU A 126 -0.26 0.73 1.47
C GLU A 126 -1.11 1.72 0.64
N MET A 127 -2.22 1.27 0.09
CA MET A 127 -3.13 2.08 -0.74
C MET A 127 -4.41 2.50 0.00
N ILE A 128 -4.48 2.30 1.33
CA ILE A 128 -5.65 2.69 2.13
C ILE A 128 -5.67 4.22 2.24
N PRO A 129 -6.69 4.92 1.69
CA PRO A 129 -6.84 6.34 1.95
C PRO A 129 -7.35 6.54 3.38
N GLU A 130 -6.90 7.60 4.04
CA GLU A 130 -7.42 7.99 5.35
C GLU A 130 -7.48 9.51 5.49
N TRP A 131 -8.37 9.99 6.35
CA TRP A 131 -8.34 11.38 6.78
C TRP A 131 -7.24 11.57 7.83
N ILE A 132 -6.35 12.53 7.61
CA ILE A 132 -5.22 12.82 8.51
C ILE A 132 -5.56 14.09 9.29
N PRO A 133 -5.76 14.01 10.63
CA PRO A 133 -5.92 15.19 11.46
C PRO A 133 -4.69 16.10 11.34
N TYR A 134 -4.91 17.41 11.26
CA TYR A 134 -3.81 18.38 11.13
C TYR A 134 -2.76 18.27 12.26
N ASN A 135 -3.20 17.91 13.48
CA ASN A 135 -2.31 17.68 14.63
C ASN A 135 -1.37 16.46 14.47
N ASN A 136 -1.63 15.59 13.50
CA ASN A 136 -0.75 14.47 13.17
C ASN A 136 0.33 14.86 12.13
N LEU A 137 0.36 16.13 11.71
CA LEU A 137 1.36 16.71 10.84
C LEU A 137 2.29 17.63 11.67
N ARG A 138 3.59 17.57 11.40
CA ARG A 138 4.63 18.40 12.04
C ARG A 138 5.56 18.99 10.98
N ASN A 139 6.38 19.95 11.37
CA ASN A 139 7.42 20.56 10.53
C ASN A 139 6.86 20.97 9.15
N ILE A 140 5.72 21.67 9.16
CA ILE A 140 5.05 22.07 7.92
C ILE A 140 5.79 23.28 7.36
N GLU A 141 6.44 23.10 6.23
CA GLU A 141 7.27 24.11 5.58
C GLU A 141 6.79 24.38 4.16
N TYR A 142 6.71 25.65 3.78
CA TYR A 142 6.30 26.03 2.43
C TYR A 142 7.41 25.70 1.43
N LEU A 143 7.06 25.01 0.35
CA LEU A 143 7.98 24.67 -0.74
C LEU A 143 7.82 25.63 -1.92
N THR A 144 6.63 25.72 -2.48
CA THR A 144 6.39 26.52 -3.70
C THR A 144 4.90 26.78 -3.93
N LYS A 145 4.60 27.67 -4.88
CA LYS A 145 3.25 27.97 -5.35
C LYS A 145 3.24 27.95 -6.87
N GLY A 146 2.23 27.32 -7.44
CA GLY A 146 2.02 27.25 -8.88
C GLY A 146 0.57 26.94 -9.21
N GLY A 147 0.06 27.48 -10.32
CA GLY A 147 -1.35 27.33 -10.68
C GLY A 147 -2.28 27.81 -9.55
N PHE A 148 -3.15 26.92 -9.07
CA PHE A 148 -4.14 27.16 -8.00
C PHE A 148 -3.79 26.47 -6.68
N SER A 149 -2.50 26.21 -6.42
CA SER A 149 -2.10 25.47 -5.22
C SER A 149 -0.78 25.94 -4.63
N GLU A 150 -0.72 25.86 -3.31
CA GLU A 150 0.51 25.97 -2.53
C GLU A 150 0.95 24.56 -2.14
N ILE A 151 2.25 24.30 -2.27
CA ILE A 151 2.87 23.03 -1.92
C ILE A 151 3.71 23.22 -0.67
N TYR A 152 3.56 22.29 0.26
CA TYR A 152 4.29 22.24 1.52
C TYR A 152 4.91 20.86 1.68
N GLU A 153 6.01 20.78 2.42
CA GLU A 153 6.48 19.53 3.01
C GLU A 153 6.06 19.46 4.47
N ALA A 154 5.87 18.25 4.97
CA ALA A 154 5.53 18.00 6.37
C ALA A 154 5.98 16.62 6.81
N THR A 155 6.06 16.40 8.11
CA THR A 155 6.22 15.08 8.71
C THR A 155 4.85 14.56 9.17
N TRP A 156 4.39 13.44 8.63
CA TRP A 156 3.23 12.72 9.15
C TRP A 156 3.68 11.72 10.22
N ILE A 157 3.26 11.95 11.47
CA ILE A 157 3.75 11.23 12.67
C ILE A 157 3.46 9.72 12.59
N ASP A 158 2.24 9.38 12.19
CA ASP A 158 1.78 7.99 12.17
C ASP A 158 2.22 7.26 10.89
N GLY A 159 2.33 7.99 9.77
CA GLY A 159 2.60 7.44 8.46
C GLY A 159 1.50 6.52 7.94
N TYR A 160 1.72 6.04 6.71
CA TYR A 160 0.82 5.14 6.01
C TYR A 160 0.90 3.70 6.57
N PHE A 161 -0.08 2.87 6.22
CA PHE A 161 -0.09 1.45 6.59
C PHE A 161 0.85 0.63 5.70
N ILE A 162 1.65 -0.25 6.28
CA ILE A 162 2.66 -1.04 5.55
C ILE A 162 2.34 -2.53 5.45
N GLU A 163 1.53 -3.03 6.37
CA GLU A 163 1.14 -4.44 6.44
C GLU A 163 -0.08 -4.66 7.33
N TRP A 164 -0.65 -5.86 7.19
CA TRP A 164 -1.69 -6.39 8.06
C TRP A 164 -1.07 -7.44 8.99
N ASP A 165 -1.12 -7.22 10.30
CA ASP A 165 -0.71 -8.22 11.29
C ASP A 165 -1.88 -9.21 11.47
N SER A 166 -1.78 -10.37 10.83
CA SER A 166 -2.83 -11.40 10.87
C SER A 166 -3.08 -11.97 12.26
N LYS A 167 -2.06 -11.97 13.13
CA LYS A 167 -2.16 -12.49 14.51
C LYS A 167 -2.87 -11.51 15.43
N LYS A 168 -2.55 -10.21 15.29
CA LYS A 168 -3.19 -9.14 16.08
C LYS A 168 -4.46 -8.58 15.44
N GLN A 169 -4.76 -9.02 14.22
CA GLN A 169 -5.87 -8.53 13.40
C GLN A 169 -5.93 -7.00 13.33
N ARG A 170 -4.79 -6.37 13.05
CA ARG A 170 -4.68 -4.91 12.94
C ARG A 170 -3.70 -4.48 11.86
N LEU A 171 -3.91 -3.29 11.32
CA LEU A 171 -2.95 -2.66 10.42
C LEU A 171 -1.73 -2.13 11.19
N VAL A 172 -0.56 -2.28 10.57
CA VAL A 172 0.71 -1.77 11.08
C VAL A 172 1.08 -0.53 10.28
N ARG A 173 1.48 0.53 10.98
CA ARG A 173 1.90 1.78 10.35
C ARG A 173 3.41 1.83 10.16
N PHE A 174 3.86 2.53 9.12
CA PHE A 174 5.26 2.81 8.86
C PHE A 174 5.90 3.60 10.02
N GLY A 175 5.12 4.48 10.66
CA GLY A 175 5.63 5.49 11.56
C GLY A 175 5.96 6.79 10.83
N SER A 176 6.70 7.67 11.50
CA SER A 176 7.00 9.02 11.01
C SER A 176 7.58 9.01 9.59
N HIS A 177 6.93 9.71 8.66
CA HIS A 177 7.34 9.80 7.26
C HIS A 177 7.16 11.22 6.70
N GLU A 178 8.04 11.62 5.79
CA GLU A 178 7.92 12.90 5.08
C GLU A 178 6.83 12.82 4.01
N VAL A 179 6.01 13.85 3.92
CA VAL A 179 4.89 13.93 2.99
C VAL A 179 4.84 15.29 2.33
N VAL A 180 4.30 15.32 1.11
CA VAL A 180 4.00 16.56 0.40
C VAL A 180 2.52 16.89 0.60
N LEU A 181 2.24 18.09 1.10
CA LEU A 181 0.88 18.62 1.25
C LEU A 181 0.60 19.60 0.11
N LYS A 182 -0.46 19.33 -0.66
CA LYS A 182 -0.99 20.26 -1.66
C LYS A 182 -2.19 20.99 -1.06
N ARG A 183 -2.02 22.27 -0.73
CA ARG A 183 -3.12 23.16 -0.31
C ARG A 183 -3.76 23.79 -1.54
N LEU A 184 -5.07 23.61 -1.68
CA LEU A 184 -5.86 24.17 -2.78
C LEU A 184 -6.35 25.58 -2.42
N GLU A 185 -6.23 26.54 -3.33
CA GLU A 185 -6.78 27.89 -3.19
C GLU A 185 -8.22 27.98 -3.76
N ASN A 186 -9.06 28.86 -3.21
CA ASN A 186 -10.44 29.15 -3.67
C ASN A 186 -11.42 27.96 -3.67
N VAL A 187 -11.61 27.32 -2.50
CA VAL A 187 -12.53 26.19 -2.30
C VAL A 187 -13.99 26.51 -2.67
N GLU A 188 -14.40 27.79 -2.65
CA GLU A 188 -15.77 28.22 -3.01
C GLU A 188 -16.14 27.94 -4.48
N ASN A 189 -15.20 28.06 -5.43
CA ASN A 189 -15.42 27.71 -6.84
C ASN A 189 -15.11 26.24 -7.14
N ALA A 190 -14.51 25.53 -6.18
CA ALA A 190 -13.91 24.24 -6.42
C ALA A 190 -14.94 23.09 -6.37
N ASN A 191 -16.22 23.34 -6.03
CA ASN A 191 -17.10 22.34 -5.44
C ASN A 191 -17.28 21.04 -6.25
N GLN A 192 -17.01 21.10 -7.56
CA GLN A 192 -17.01 19.95 -8.46
C GLN A 192 -15.60 19.56 -8.93
N SER A 193 -14.72 20.53 -9.22
CA SER A 193 -13.35 20.30 -9.70
C SER A 193 -12.40 19.75 -8.63
N TRP A 194 -12.57 20.14 -7.34
CA TRP A 194 -11.80 19.55 -6.22
C TRP A 194 -12.16 18.09 -6.03
N LEU A 195 -13.46 17.78 -6.12
CA LEU A 195 -13.91 16.40 -6.09
C LEU A 195 -13.35 15.66 -7.27
N GLU A 196 -13.29 16.24 -8.47
CA GLU A 196 -12.70 15.61 -9.65
C GLU A 196 -11.20 15.33 -9.49
N GLU A 197 -10.37 16.22 -8.93
CA GLU A 197 -8.96 15.91 -8.67
C GLU A 197 -8.79 14.77 -7.65
N VAL A 198 -9.56 14.80 -6.55
CA VAL A 198 -9.59 13.72 -5.55
C VAL A 198 -10.30 12.46 -6.09
N SER A 199 -11.14 12.63 -7.12
CA SER A 199 -11.91 11.56 -7.78
C SER A 199 -11.17 10.93 -8.94
N ILE A 200 -10.23 11.61 -9.58
CA ILE A 200 -9.28 11.02 -10.51
C ILE A 200 -8.38 10.05 -9.73
N LEU A 201 -8.21 10.30 -8.43
CA LEU A 201 -7.65 9.38 -7.44
C LEU A 201 -8.66 8.38 -6.84
N LYS A 202 -9.92 8.21 -7.35
CA LYS A 202 -10.98 7.33 -6.79
C LYS A 202 -10.56 5.86 -6.69
N CYS A 203 -9.68 5.55 -5.75
CA CYS A 203 -9.29 4.23 -5.30
C CYS A 203 -8.35 3.46 -6.26
N LEU A 204 -7.64 4.15 -7.16
CA LEU A 204 -6.75 3.58 -8.20
C LEU A 204 -7.49 2.55 -9.09
N LYS A 205 -8.36 3.04 -9.98
CA LYS A 205 -8.97 2.25 -11.05
C LYS A 205 -7.88 1.72 -11.99
N PHE A 206 -7.56 0.43 -11.87
CA PHE A 206 -7.22 -0.37 -13.04
C PHE A 206 -8.56 -0.96 -13.51
N ASN A 207 -9.10 -0.40 -14.59
CA ASN A 207 -10.17 -1.04 -15.37
C ASN A 207 -9.55 -2.07 -16.30
#